data_AF-A0AAW0CUE4-F1
#
_entry.id   AF-A0AAW0CUE4-F1
#
_cell.length_a   1.000
_cell.length_b   1.000
_cell.length_c   1.000
_cell.angle_alpha   90.00
_cell.angle_beta   90.00
_cell.angle_gamma   90.00
#
_symmetry.space_group_name_H-M   'P 1'
#
loop_
_entity.id
_entity.type
_entity.pdbx_description
1 polymer ?
#
loop_
_entity_poly.entity_id
_entity_poly.type
_entity_poly.pdbx_seq_one_letter_code
_entity_poly.pdbx_strand_id
1 'polypeptide(L)'
;MRRAQSVRNHARPSLAVGADDLGVLREGNESGEDALRRELLEKDRENDRLKTQITTLQAQLAQRPPIERVQDLEKEYKSLELLLSGTQRENERCMAEIERGKAREKMLERELTRLAGENWQSTLDIAPAPAPTLSRSILHQRSNTLATAPSPVLSHAQAQNTDDATQRQLQIDQQHATLAHIEQVRMLILGMEQRLQTREEKLVKSVERAESEGRRFEQLRSDIAHSS
;
A
#
# COMPACT_ATOMS: atom_id res chain seq x y z
N MET A 1 6.94 -27.91 -9.62
CA MET A 1 7.94 -28.72 -10.35
C MET A 1 7.31 -29.29 -11.61
N ARG A 2 7.74 -28.87 -12.80
CA ARG A 2 7.39 -29.54 -14.07
C ARG A 2 8.70 -29.84 -14.81
N ARG A 3 9.01 -31.13 -14.97
CA ARG A 3 10.16 -31.64 -15.74
C ARG A 3 9.87 -31.45 -17.23
N ALA A 4 10.71 -30.68 -17.91
CA ALA A 4 10.73 -30.64 -19.37
C ALA A 4 11.52 -31.85 -19.89
N GLN A 5 10.91 -32.67 -20.76
CA GLN A 5 11.61 -33.73 -21.48
C GLN A 5 12.27 -33.14 -22.73
N SER A 6 13.59 -33.23 -22.82
CA SER A 6 14.36 -32.87 -24.01
C SER A 6 14.53 -34.12 -24.88
N VAL A 7 13.85 -34.15 -26.02
CA VAL A 7 14.03 -35.18 -27.05
C VAL A 7 15.24 -34.77 -27.90
N ARG A 8 16.39 -35.41 -27.67
CA ARG A 8 17.58 -35.27 -28.52
C ARG A 8 17.51 -36.27 -29.67
N ASN A 9 17.10 -35.80 -30.84
CA ASN A 9 17.35 -36.49 -32.10
C ASN A 9 18.58 -35.83 -32.76
N HIS A 10 19.75 -36.44 -32.60
CA HIS A 10 20.90 -36.14 -33.45
C HIS A 10 20.93 -37.17 -34.58
N ALA A 11 20.36 -36.80 -35.73
CA ALA A 11 20.64 -37.47 -36.98
C ALA A 11 22.11 -37.21 -37.33
N ARG A 12 22.92 -38.25 -37.30
CA ARG A 12 24.35 -38.23 -37.64
C ARG A 12 24.46 -38.15 -39.17
N PRO A 13 24.93 -37.05 -39.78
CA PRO A 13 25.18 -37.03 -41.22
C PRO A 13 26.38 -37.93 -41.46
N SER A 14 26.13 -39.06 -42.13
CA SER A 14 27.19 -39.97 -42.56
C SER A 14 27.86 -39.33 -43.77
N LEU A 15 29.02 -38.72 -43.55
CA LEU A 15 29.93 -38.26 -44.61
C LEU A 15 30.51 -39.49 -45.31
N ALA A 16 29.77 -40.02 -46.29
CA ALA A 16 30.31 -40.98 -47.25
C ALA A 16 31.18 -40.19 -48.23
N VAL A 17 32.46 -40.04 -47.88
CA VAL A 17 33.51 -39.62 -48.82
C VAL A 17 33.74 -40.81 -49.75
N GLY A 18 33.04 -40.82 -50.89
CA GLY A 18 33.28 -41.76 -51.97
C GLY A 18 34.67 -41.52 -52.55
N ALA A 19 35.57 -42.47 -52.29
CA ALA A 19 36.81 -42.62 -53.04
C ALA A 19 36.45 -43.15 -54.43
N ASP A 20 36.49 -42.30 -55.44
CA ASP A 20 36.45 -42.70 -56.84
C ASP A 20 37.89 -42.59 -57.39
N ASP A 21 38.51 -43.76 -57.51
CA ASP A 21 39.76 -43.99 -58.21
C ASP A 21 39.47 -43.79 -59.70
N LEU A 22 39.90 -42.64 -60.26
CA LEU A 22 40.45 -42.48 -61.62
C LEU A 22 40.34 -41.01 -62.08
N GLY A 23 41.45 -40.30 -61.90
CA GLY A 23 42.01 -39.35 -62.86
C GLY A 23 41.08 -38.36 -63.56
N VAL A 24 40.87 -37.20 -62.95
CA VAL A 24 41.08 -35.89 -63.60
C VAL A 24 41.51 -34.91 -62.51
N LEU A 25 42.71 -34.37 -62.61
CA LEU A 25 43.20 -33.24 -61.81
C LEU A 25 42.30 -32.02 -62.09
N ARG A 26 41.19 -31.92 -61.37
CA ARG A 26 40.35 -30.74 -61.34
C ARG A 26 40.94 -29.82 -60.27
N GLU A 27 41.90 -28.98 -60.66
CA GLU A 27 42.52 -27.93 -59.83
C GLU A 27 41.54 -26.81 -59.39
N GLY A 28 40.23 -27.07 -59.43
CA GLY A 28 39.17 -26.19 -58.93
C GLY A 28 38.20 -26.88 -57.96
N ASN A 29 38.50 -28.11 -57.52
CA ASN A 29 37.75 -28.73 -56.44
C ASN A 29 38.40 -28.29 -55.12
N GLU A 30 37.72 -27.39 -54.39
CA GLU A 30 37.98 -27.15 -52.97
C GLU A 30 38.26 -28.51 -52.30
N SER A 31 39.49 -28.71 -51.81
CA SER A 31 39.90 -29.98 -51.20
C SER A 31 38.87 -30.30 -50.11
N GLY A 32 38.43 -31.56 -49.97
CA GLY A 32 37.46 -31.92 -48.92
C GLY A 32 37.88 -31.45 -47.52
N GLU A 33 39.19 -31.26 -47.33
CA GLU A 33 39.79 -30.59 -46.18
C GLU A 33 39.36 -29.13 -45.97
N ASP A 34 39.27 -28.32 -47.03
CA ASP A 34 38.83 -26.91 -46.95
C ASP A 34 37.32 -26.78 -46.69
N ALA A 35 36.52 -27.76 -47.13
CA ALA A 35 35.12 -27.86 -46.73
C ALA A 35 34.98 -28.14 -45.23
N LEU A 36 35.76 -29.09 -44.70
CA LEU A 36 35.79 -29.41 -43.27
C LEU A 36 36.31 -28.24 -42.42
N ARG A 37 37.30 -27.49 -42.88
CA ARG A 37 37.78 -26.26 -42.20
C ARG A 37 36.71 -25.18 -42.13
N ARG A 38 35.96 -24.96 -43.21
CA ARG A 38 34.81 -24.01 -43.21
C ARG A 38 33.72 -24.45 -42.25
N GLU A 39 33.36 -25.73 -42.27
CA GLU A 39 32.35 -26.29 -41.36
C GLU A 39 32.80 -26.18 -39.90
N LEU A 40 34.07 -26.48 -39.60
CA LEU A 40 34.63 -26.33 -38.25
C LEU A 40 34.54 -24.87 -37.76
N LEU A 41 34.93 -23.91 -38.60
CA LEU A 41 34.82 -22.48 -38.26
C LEU A 41 33.36 -22.03 -38.07
N GLU A 42 32.43 -22.57 -38.86
CA GLU A 42 31.01 -22.28 -38.69
C GLU A 42 30.49 -22.85 -37.37
N LYS A 43 30.90 -24.08 -37.02
CA LYS A 43 30.57 -24.73 -35.75
C LYS A 43 31.18 -24.01 -34.56
N ASP A 44 32.41 -23.50 -34.67
CA ASP A 44 33.04 -22.69 -33.61
C ASP A 44 32.29 -21.37 -33.39
N ARG A 45 31.92 -20.66 -34.47
CA ARG A 45 31.08 -19.46 -34.38
C ARG A 45 29.70 -19.74 -33.78
N GLU A 46 29.09 -20.87 -34.15
CA GLU A 46 27.83 -21.32 -33.56
C GLU A 46 28.00 -21.62 -32.06
N ASN A 47 29.09 -22.28 -31.69
CA ASN A 47 29.43 -22.58 -30.30
C ASN A 47 29.59 -21.31 -29.46
N ASP A 48 30.30 -20.30 -29.98
CA ASP A 48 30.50 -19.02 -29.31
C ASP A 48 29.19 -18.24 -29.16
N ARG A 49 28.33 -18.26 -30.18
CA ARG A 49 26.98 -17.69 -30.09
C ARG A 49 26.16 -18.37 -29.00
N LEU A 50 26.17 -19.71 -28.95
CA LEU A 50 25.45 -20.47 -27.93
C LEU A 50 26.00 -20.21 -26.53
N LYS A 51 27.32 -20.15 -26.35
CA LYS A 51 27.95 -19.78 -25.07
C LYS A 51 27.54 -18.38 -24.61
N THR A 52 27.52 -17.43 -25.54
CA THR A 52 27.06 -16.06 -25.26
C THR A 52 25.60 -16.06 -24.81
N GLN A 53 24.72 -16.77 -25.53
CA GLN A 53 23.31 -16.89 -25.16
C GLN A 53 23.12 -17.56 -23.79
N ILE A 54 23.86 -18.63 -23.51
CA ILE A 54 23.83 -19.31 -22.19
C ILE A 54 24.22 -18.32 -21.08
N THR A 55 25.29 -17.55 -21.29
CA THR A 55 25.76 -16.55 -20.33
C THR A 55 24.70 -15.46 -20.10
N THR A 56 24.08 -14.96 -21.17
CA THR A 56 22.99 -13.98 -21.08
C THR A 56 21.78 -14.54 -20.32
N LEU A 57 21.37 -15.78 -20.61
CA LEU A 57 20.24 -16.42 -19.92
C LEU A 57 20.52 -16.69 -18.45
N GLN A 58 21.76 -17.08 -18.10
CA GLN A 58 22.19 -17.24 -16.72
C GLN A 58 22.16 -15.91 -15.96
N ALA A 59 22.62 -14.81 -16.59
CA ALA A 59 22.53 -13.48 -16.00
C ALA A 59 21.07 -13.06 -15.77
N GLN A 60 20.17 -13.32 -16.72
CA GLN A 60 18.74 -13.04 -16.57
C GLN A 60 18.08 -13.88 -15.47
N LEU A 61 18.46 -15.16 -15.33
CA LEU A 61 17.97 -16.03 -14.27
C LEU A 61 18.44 -15.54 -12.89
N ALA A 62 19.70 -15.11 -12.78
CA ALA A 62 20.25 -14.58 -11.53
C ALA A 62 19.58 -13.26 -11.09
N GLN A 63 19.04 -12.49 -12.02
CA GLN A 63 18.30 -11.25 -11.73
C GLN A 63 16.86 -11.50 -11.27
N ARG A 64 16.34 -12.73 -11.37
CA ARG A 64 14.95 -13.00 -10.96
C ARG A 64 14.83 -12.93 -9.43
N PRO A 65 13.84 -12.20 -8.89
CA PRO A 65 13.56 -12.23 -7.47
C PRO A 65 13.25 -13.65 -6.99
N PRO A 66 13.62 -14.01 -5.75
CA PRO A 66 13.26 -15.29 -5.19
C PRO A 66 11.73 -15.42 -5.11
N ILE A 67 11.22 -16.64 -5.36
CA ILE A 67 9.78 -16.92 -5.39
C ILE A 67 9.09 -16.54 -4.07
N GLU A 68 9.80 -16.66 -2.94
CA GLU A 68 9.33 -16.26 -1.63
C GLU A 68 8.99 -14.77 -1.59
N ARG A 69 9.83 -13.92 -2.19
CA ARG A 69 9.57 -12.47 -2.26
C ARG A 69 8.31 -12.17 -3.08
N VAL A 70 8.08 -12.91 -4.16
CA VAL A 70 6.86 -12.75 -4.97
C VAL A 70 5.63 -13.17 -4.17
N GLN A 71 5.69 -14.30 -3.45
CA GLN A 71 4.60 -14.77 -2.61
C GLN A 71 4.29 -13.81 -1.46
N ASP A 72 5.30 -13.20 -0.86
CA ASP A 72 5.09 -12.21 0.20
C ASP A 72 4.46 -10.93 -0.33
N LEU A 73 4.85 -10.47 -1.53
CA LEU A 73 4.17 -9.36 -2.21
C LEU A 73 2.71 -9.69 -2.54
N GLU A 74 2.42 -10.92 -2.97
CA GLU A 74 1.04 -11.36 -3.22
C GLU A 74 0.18 -11.39 -1.94
N LYS A 75 0.77 -11.80 -0.81
CA LYS A 75 0.08 -11.76 0.50
C LYS A 75 -0.17 -10.32 0.95
N GLU A 76 0.83 -9.45 0.82
CA GLU A 76 0.72 -8.02 1.16
C GLU A 76 -0.35 -7.34 0.31
N TYR A 77 -0.36 -7.61 -1.00
CA TYR A 77 -1.38 -7.10 -1.91
C TYR A 77 -2.80 -7.51 -1.46
N LYS A 78 -3.01 -8.80 -1.17
CA LYS A 78 -4.31 -9.28 -0.67
C LYS A 78 -4.71 -8.64 0.67
N SER A 79 -3.74 -8.41 1.55
CA SER A 79 -3.97 -7.72 2.82
C SER A 79 -4.40 -6.27 2.60
N LEU A 80 -3.74 -5.56 1.68
CA LEU A 80 -4.08 -4.18 1.33
C LEU A 80 -5.45 -4.08 0.65
N GLU A 81 -5.78 -5.03 -0.21
CA GLU A 81 -7.09 -5.11 -0.86
C GLU A 81 -8.22 -5.30 0.15
N LEU A 82 -8.02 -6.17 1.14
CA LEU A 82 -8.98 -6.36 2.24
C LEU A 82 -9.15 -5.08 3.06
N LEU A 83 -8.05 -4.39 3.39
CA LEU A 83 -8.09 -3.13 4.14
C LEU A 83 -8.80 -2.03 3.35
N LEU A 84 -8.52 -1.91 2.06
CA LEU A 84 -9.15 -0.93 1.17
C LEU A 84 -10.66 -1.17 1.11
N SER A 85 -11.08 -2.42 0.90
CA SER A 85 -12.50 -2.79 0.89
C SER A 85 -13.19 -2.48 2.22
N GLY A 86 -12.54 -2.79 3.35
CA GLY A 86 -13.05 -2.45 4.68
C GLY A 86 -13.20 -0.94 4.89
N THR A 87 -12.20 -0.16 4.47
CA THR A 87 -12.20 1.31 4.58
C THR A 87 -13.29 1.94 3.71
N GLN A 88 -13.47 1.45 2.48
CA GLN A 88 -14.52 1.94 1.60
C GLN A 88 -15.91 1.69 2.18
N ARG A 89 -16.15 0.48 2.69
CA ARG A 89 -17.41 0.13 3.34
C ARG A 89 -17.70 1.04 4.54
N GLU A 90 -16.68 1.34 5.34
CA GLU A 90 -16.84 2.21 6.51
C GLU A 90 -17.11 3.66 6.10
N ASN A 91 -16.43 4.16 5.06
CA ASN A 91 -16.72 5.49 4.50
C ASN A 91 -18.15 5.59 4.00
N GLU A 92 -18.65 4.57 3.30
CA GLU A 92 -20.04 4.51 2.82
C GLU A 92 -21.03 4.55 3.99
N ARG A 93 -20.77 3.81 5.08
CA ARG A 93 -21.58 3.87 6.31
C ARG A 93 -21.57 5.25 6.95
N CYS A 94 -20.40 5.84 7.13
CA CYS A 94 -20.25 7.18 7.70
C CYS A 94 -21.00 8.24 6.86
N MET A 95 -20.92 8.16 5.53
CA MET A 95 -21.66 9.05 4.64
C MET A 95 -23.18 8.88 4.81
N ALA A 96 -23.67 7.65 4.92
CA ALA A 96 -25.09 7.39 5.17
C ALA A 96 -25.56 7.94 6.53
N GLU A 97 -24.73 7.84 7.57
CA GLU A 97 -25.02 8.40 8.89
C GLU A 97 -25.07 9.93 8.88
N ILE A 98 -24.13 10.57 8.19
CA ILE A 98 -24.11 12.03 7.99
C ILE A 98 -25.39 12.48 7.27
N GLU A 99 -25.79 11.80 6.20
CA GLU A 99 -27.01 12.15 5.46
C GLU A 99 -28.28 11.94 6.30
N ARG A 100 -28.34 10.89 7.13
CA ARG A 100 -29.43 10.70 8.09
C ARG A 100 -29.45 11.82 9.14
N GLY A 101 -28.29 12.26 9.61
CA GLY A 101 -28.14 13.40 10.51
C GLY A 101 -28.70 14.69 9.92
N LYS A 102 -28.27 15.03 8.69
CA LYS A 102 -28.78 16.20 7.94
C LYS A 102 -30.28 16.14 7.71
N ALA A 103 -30.83 14.97 7.38
CA ALA A 103 -32.26 14.79 7.17
C ALA A 103 -33.07 15.07 8.45
N ARG A 104 -32.56 14.61 9.61
CA ARG A 104 -33.16 14.90 10.91
C ARG A 104 -33.04 16.39 11.27
N GLU A 105 -31.88 16.99 11.07
CA GLU A 105 -31.65 18.42 11.31
C GLU A 105 -32.63 19.26 10.50
N LYS A 106 -32.73 19.02 9.19
CA LYS A 106 -33.68 19.70 8.30
C LYS A 106 -35.14 19.53 8.74
N MET A 107 -35.51 18.39 9.33
CA MET A 107 -36.86 18.19 9.88
C MET A 107 -37.08 19.07 11.11
N LEU A 108 -36.11 19.12 12.03
CA LEU A 108 -36.19 19.96 13.22
C LEU A 108 -36.21 21.44 12.88
N GLU A 109 -35.38 21.89 11.93
CA GLU A 109 -35.38 23.27 11.44
C GLU A 109 -36.75 23.67 10.89
N ARG A 110 -37.40 22.80 10.10
CA ARG A 110 -38.76 23.06 9.58
C ARG A 110 -39.79 23.19 10.70
N GLU A 111 -39.72 22.35 11.73
CA GLU A 111 -40.64 22.43 12.88
C GLU A 111 -40.39 23.69 13.71
N LEU A 112 -39.13 24.10 13.90
CA LEU A 112 -38.78 25.35 14.56
C LEU A 112 -39.31 26.55 13.77
N THR A 113 -39.13 26.56 12.44
CA THR A 113 -39.72 27.59 11.57
C THR A 113 -41.25 27.61 11.66
N ARG A 114 -41.90 26.43 11.74
CA ARG A 114 -43.36 26.34 11.87
C ARG A 114 -43.88 26.89 13.20
N LEU A 115 -43.16 26.66 14.31
CA LEU A 115 -43.61 27.03 15.65
C LEU A 115 -43.18 28.43 16.08
N ALA A 116 -41.98 28.87 15.73
CA ALA A 116 -41.37 30.13 16.17
C ALA A 116 -41.13 31.14 15.02
N GLY A 117 -41.51 30.79 13.79
CA GLY A 117 -41.35 31.65 12.60
C GLY A 117 -39.96 31.56 11.97
N GLU A 118 -39.76 32.28 10.87
CA GLU A 118 -38.50 32.25 10.09
C GLU A 118 -37.28 32.73 10.88
N ASN A 119 -37.49 33.60 11.88
CA ASN A 119 -36.46 34.16 12.74
C ASN A 119 -36.31 33.39 14.07
N TRP A 120 -36.60 32.09 14.09
CA TRP A 120 -36.57 31.28 15.32
C TRP A 120 -35.18 31.30 15.99
N GLN A 121 -34.09 31.40 15.24
CA GLN A 121 -32.73 31.49 15.79
C GLN A 121 -32.57 32.76 16.64
N SER A 122 -32.97 33.92 16.10
CA SER A 122 -32.91 35.21 16.80
C SER A 122 -33.94 35.30 17.93
N THR A 123 -35.11 34.68 17.77
CA THR A 123 -36.18 34.70 18.78
C THR A 123 -35.85 33.84 19.99
N LEU A 124 -35.07 32.77 19.78
CA LEU A 124 -34.64 31.83 20.82
C LEU A 124 -33.21 32.09 21.31
N ASP A 125 -32.56 33.19 20.87
CA ASP A 125 -31.15 33.51 21.14
C ASP A 125 -30.18 32.33 20.88
N ILE A 126 -30.49 31.51 19.87
CA ILE A 126 -29.65 30.36 19.50
C ILE A 126 -28.52 30.88 18.62
N ALA A 127 -27.29 30.82 19.15
CA ALA A 127 -26.11 31.17 18.37
C ALA A 127 -26.04 30.31 17.10
N PRO A 128 -25.79 30.90 15.92
CA PRO A 128 -25.69 30.13 14.68
C PRO A 128 -24.61 29.09 14.83
N ALA A 129 -24.95 27.82 14.55
CA ALA A 129 -24.00 26.73 14.63
C ALA A 129 -22.82 27.07 13.72
N PRO A 130 -21.56 26.97 14.21
CA PRO A 130 -20.41 27.18 13.36
C PRO A 130 -20.51 26.20 12.20
N ALA A 131 -20.41 26.73 10.96
CA ALA A 131 -20.39 25.89 9.76
C ALA A 131 -19.43 24.73 9.99
N PRO A 132 -19.75 23.49 9.54
CA PRO A 132 -18.86 22.37 9.71
C PRO A 132 -17.58 22.68 8.94
N THR A 133 -16.61 23.28 9.62
CA THR A 133 -15.21 23.12 9.27
C THR A 133 -15.06 21.61 9.18
N LEU A 134 -14.68 21.11 8.00
CA LEU A 134 -14.26 19.74 7.81
C LEU A 134 -13.18 19.51 8.86
N SER A 135 -13.60 19.08 10.04
CA SER A 135 -12.75 18.64 11.13
C SER A 135 -12.22 17.34 10.60
N ARG A 136 -11.14 17.48 9.84
CA ARG A 136 -10.29 16.42 9.34
C ARG A 136 -10.20 15.43 10.48
N SER A 137 -10.75 14.25 10.24
CA SER A 137 -10.32 13.05 10.90
C SER A 137 -8.80 13.14 11.06
N ILE A 138 -8.37 13.11 12.31
CA ILE A 138 -6.98 13.26 12.77
C ILE A 138 -6.26 11.96 12.46
N LEU A 139 -6.22 11.54 11.19
CA LEU A 139 -5.43 10.42 10.70
C LEU A 139 -5.20 10.61 9.20
N HIS A 140 -3.92 10.57 8.82
CA HIS A 140 -3.33 10.77 7.48
C HIS A 140 -2.86 12.20 7.16
N GLN A 141 -1.82 12.66 7.88
CA GLN A 141 -0.75 13.40 7.19
C GLN A 141 0.07 12.39 6.36
N ARG A 142 -0.34 12.17 5.10
CA ARG A 142 0.62 11.81 4.05
C ARG A 142 1.02 13.13 3.38
N SER A 143 2.25 13.54 3.59
CA SER A 143 2.87 14.69 2.95
C SER A 143 2.76 14.57 1.42
N ASN A 144 2.05 15.52 0.82
CA ASN A 144 2.10 15.80 -0.61
C ASN A 144 2.51 17.28 -0.72
N THR A 145 3.81 17.53 -0.87
CA THR A 145 4.35 18.89 -1.11
C THR A 145 4.90 18.95 -2.53
N LEU A 146 4.01 19.03 -3.51
CA LEU A 146 4.25 19.72 -4.78
C LEU A 146 3.61 21.11 -4.64
N ALA A 147 4.33 22.02 -3.98
CA ALA A 147 4.01 23.43 -3.98
C ALA A 147 5.17 24.17 -4.67
N THR A 148 4.86 24.58 -5.89
CA THR A 148 5.56 25.50 -6.77
C THR A 148 6.10 26.70 -6.00
N ALA A 149 7.43 26.87 -6.04
CA ALA A 149 8.12 28.04 -5.49
C ALA A 149 7.86 29.29 -6.34
N PRO A 150 7.74 30.50 -5.75
CA PRO A 150 7.94 31.75 -6.47
C PRO A 150 9.44 32.00 -6.64
N SER A 151 9.90 32.10 -7.89
CA SER A 151 11.29 32.45 -8.24
C SER A 151 11.66 33.85 -7.75
N PRO A 152 12.82 34.03 -7.09
CA PRO A 152 13.55 35.28 -7.12
C PRO A 152 14.74 35.17 -8.09
N VAL A 153 14.91 36.27 -8.80
CA VAL A 153 15.83 36.55 -9.90
C VAL A 153 17.30 36.34 -9.49
N LEU A 154 18.06 35.66 -10.35
CA LEU A 154 19.50 35.45 -10.27
C LEU A 154 20.28 36.79 -10.21
N SER A 155 21.07 36.96 -9.16
CA SER A 155 22.21 37.89 -9.11
C SER A 155 23.43 37.16 -8.54
N HIS A 156 24.47 37.06 -9.36
CA HIS A 156 25.90 36.99 -9.04
C HIS A 156 26.50 35.90 -8.12
N ALA A 157 27.57 35.29 -8.66
CA ALA A 157 28.50 34.32 -8.10
C ALA A 157 29.19 34.72 -6.77
N GLN A 158 29.50 33.72 -5.92
CA GLN A 158 30.87 33.37 -5.46
C GLN A 158 30.88 32.34 -4.30
N ALA A 159 31.92 31.48 -4.31
CA ALA A 159 32.55 30.73 -3.19
C ALA A 159 31.73 29.63 -2.48
N GLN A 160 32.03 28.34 -2.67
CA GLN A 160 33.09 27.53 -2.01
C GLN A 160 32.90 27.28 -0.48
N ASN A 161 32.53 26.03 -0.18
CA ASN A 161 32.99 25.17 0.94
C ASN A 161 32.77 25.58 2.41
N THR A 162 31.51 25.63 2.89
CA THR A 162 31.21 25.62 4.36
C THR A 162 29.87 24.95 4.76
N ASP A 163 29.36 23.92 4.08
CA ASP A 163 27.96 23.47 4.31
C ASP A 163 27.73 22.05 4.88
N ASP A 164 28.76 21.29 5.23
CA ASP A 164 28.57 19.92 5.75
C ASP A 164 28.20 19.88 7.25
N ALA A 165 28.69 20.82 8.05
CA ALA A 165 28.39 20.88 9.49
C ALA A 165 26.98 21.42 9.77
N THR A 166 26.55 22.42 9.01
CA THR A 166 25.23 23.06 9.15
C THR A 166 24.10 22.13 8.71
N GLN A 167 24.31 21.34 7.65
CA GLN A 167 23.34 20.32 7.22
C GLN A 167 23.18 19.18 8.24
N ARG A 168 24.28 18.72 8.86
CA ARG A 168 24.21 17.68 9.90
C ARG A 168 23.48 18.18 11.16
N GLN A 169 23.70 19.44 11.55
CA GLN A 169 23.02 20.02 12.70
C GLN A 169 21.50 20.12 12.48
N LEU A 170 21.07 20.59 11.29
CA LEU A 170 19.66 20.65 10.94
C LEU A 170 18.98 19.26 10.91
N GLN A 171 19.71 18.21 10.52
CA GLN A 171 19.21 16.85 10.51
C GLN A 171 19.03 16.29 11.92
N ILE A 172 19.95 16.61 12.85
CA ILE A 172 19.86 16.25 14.27
C ILE A 172 18.65 16.96 14.91
N ASP A 173 18.47 18.26 14.65
CA ASP A 173 17.35 19.03 15.19
C ASP A 173 15.99 18.50 14.66
N GLN A 174 15.93 18.09 13.38
CA GLN A 174 14.74 17.41 12.81
C GLN A 174 14.47 16.06 13.47
N GLN A 175 15.51 15.28 13.78
CA GLN A 175 15.36 14.00 14.50
C GLN A 175 14.84 14.23 15.92
N HIS A 176 15.37 15.21 16.65
CA HIS A 176 14.88 15.57 17.98
C HIS A 176 13.43 16.06 17.96
N ALA A 177 13.05 16.89 16.98
CA ALA A 177 11.66 17.31 16.81
C ALA A 177 10.72 16.12 16.53
N THR A 178 11.19 15.14 15.75
CA THR A 178 10.43 13.91 15.47
C THR A 178 10.26 13.07 16.73
N LEU A 179 11.31 12.90 17.53
CA LEU A 179 11.25 12.16 18.81
C LEU A 179 10.32 12.83 19.82
N ALA A 180 10.38 14.15 19.96
CA ALA A 180 9.48 14.90 20.82
C ALA A 180 8.01 14.76 20.39
N HIS A 181 7.75 14.75 19.08
CA HIS A 181 6.42 14.51 18.55
C HIS A 181 5.90 13.10 18.86
N ILE A 182 6.76 12.08 18.72
CA ILE A 182 6.42 10.69 19.07
C ILE A 182 6.07 10.58 20.56
N GLU A 183 6.83 11.23 21.43
CA GLU A 183 6.57 11.23 22.87
C GLU A 183 5.24 11.92 23.22
N GLN A 184 4.94 13.05 22.57
CA GLN A 184 3.66 13.74 22.72
C GLN A 184 2.48 12.86 22.30
N VAL A 185 2.59 12.16 21.17
CA VAL A 185 1.57 11.23 20.70
C VAL A 185 1.39 10.08 21.67
N ARG A 186 2.50 9.53 22.20
CA ARG A 186 2.46 8.45 23.19
C ARG A 186 1.73 8.88 24.47
N MET A 187 2.01 10.07 24.98
CA MET A 187 1.32 10.63 26.15
C MET A 187 -0.17 10.87 25.88
N LEU A 188 -0.54 11.30 24.68
CA LEU A 188 -1.93 11.49 24.29
C LEU A 188 -2.68 10.16 24.23
N ILE A 189 -2.09 9.12 23.62
CA ILE A 189 -2.66 7.77 23.55
C ILE A 189 -2.90 7.23 24.96
N LEU A 190 -1.89 7.29 25.83
CA LEU A 190 -2.01 6.83 27.21
C LEU A 190 -3.13 7.57 27.98
N GLY A 191 -3.22 8.89 27.79
CA GLY A 191 -4.28 9.69 28.39
C GLY A 191 -5.67 9.40 27.81
N MET A 192 -5.77 9.05 26.52
CA MET A 192 -7.02 8.63 25.90
C MET A 192 -7.47 7.26 26.40
N GLU A 193 -6.54 6.30 26.52
CA GLU A 193 -6.76 4.97 27.04
C GLU A 193 -7.27 5.02 28.48
N GLN A 194 -6.64 5.82 29.35
CA GLN A 194 -7.09 6.01 30.73
C GLN A 194 -8.52 6.59 30.82
N ARG A 195 -8.86 7.57 29.96
CA ARG A 195 -10.21 8.15 29.92
C ARG A 195 -11.24 7.16 29.41
N LEU A 196 -10.90 6.33 28.43
CA LEU A 196 -11.76 5.28 27.91
C LEU A 196 -12.02 4.22 28.98
N GLN A 197 -10.99 3.74 29.65
CA GLN A 197 -11.11 2.78 30.75
C GLN A 197 -11.99 3.31 31.88
N THR A 198 -11.82 4.59 32.27
CA THR A 198 -12.67 5.22 33.30
C THR A 198 -14.15 5.29 32.87
N ARG A 199 -14.41 5.55 31.57
CA ARG A 199 -15.78 5.59 31.04
C ARG A 199 -16.39 4.19 30.98
N GLU A 200 -15.62 3.20 30.59
CA GLU A 200 -16.01 1.80 30.57
C GLU A 200 -16.40 1.32 31.96
N GLU A 201 -15.57 1.56 32.98
CA GLU A 201 -15.90 1.24 34.38
C GLU A 201 -17.20 1.90 34.86
N LYS A 202 -17.43 3.17 34.47
CA LYS A 202 -18.68 3.87 34.81
C LYS A 202 -19.89 3.29 34.10
N LEU A 203 -19.74 2.90 32.83
CA LEU A 203 -20.80 2.27 32.05
C LEU A 203 -21.15 0.89 32.63
N VAL A 204 -20.14 0.06 32.94
CA VAL A 204 -20.35 -1.24 33.58
C VAL A 204 -21.12 -1.08 34.90
N LYS A 205 -20.69 -0.16 35.78
CA LYS A 205 -21.41 0.12 37.04
C LYS A 205 -22.85 0.61 36.82
N SER A 206 -23.09 1.39 35.76
CA SER A 206 -24.43 1.86 35.42
C SER A 206 -25.32 0.73 34.92
N VAL A 207 -24.77 -0.19 34.12
CA VAL A 207 -25.48 -1.38 33.63
C VAL A 207 -25.80 -2.31 34.80
N GLU A 208 -24.83 -2.61 35.67
CA GLU A 208 -25.05 -3.43 36.86
C GLU A 208 -26.16 -2.86 37.77
N ARG A 209 -26.18 -1.53 37.96
CA ARG A 209 -27.26 -0.87 38.71
C ARG A 209 -28.62 -1.07 38.02
N ALA A 210 -28.70 -0.81 36.72
CA ALA A 210 -29.93 -0.96 35.95
C ALA A 210 -30.44 -2.41 35.97
N GLU A 211 -29.55 -3.39 35.83
CA GLU A 211 -29.90 -4.81 35.94
C GLU A 211 -30.40 -5.18 37.34
N SER A 212 -29.77 -4.65 38.40
CA SER A 212 -30.20 -4.89 39.78
C SER A 212 -31.59 -4.31 40.06
N GLU A 213 -31.89 -3.12 39.53
CA GLU A 213 -33.21 -2.50 39.63
C GLU A 213 -34.24 -3.29 38.82
N GLY A 214 -33.88 -3.75 37.61
CA GLY A 214 -34.71 -4.61 36.77
C GLY A 214 -35.13 -5.90 37.48
N ARG A 215 -34.18 -6.61 38.10
CA ARG A 215 -34.47 -7.82 38.91
C ARG A 215 -35.40 -7.52 40.08
N ARG A 216 -35.24 -6.36 40.72
CA ARG A 216 -36.09 -5.95 41.86
C ARG A 216 -37.53 -5.66 41.42
N PHE A 217 -37.71 -5.02 40.26
CA PHE A 217 -39.03 -4.80 39.66
C PHE A 217 -39.70 -6.11 39.22
N GLU A 218 -38.95 -7.07 38.67
CA GLU A 218 -39.47 -8.39 38.32
C GLU A 218 -39.97 -9.16 39.55
N GLN A 219 -39.23 -9.10 40.67
CA GLN A 219 -39.66 -9.71 41.94
C GLN A 219 -40.97 -9.10 42.45
N LEU A 220 -41.04 -7.76 42.53
CA LEU A 220 -42.26 -7.05 42.94
C LEU A 220 -43.45 -7.40 42.04
N ARG A 221 -43.23 -7.51 40.73
CA ARG A 221 -44.27 -7.90 39.77
C ARG A 221 -44.73 -9.34 39.99
N SER A 222 -43.81 -10.25 40.29
CA SER A 222 -44.13 -11.64 40.64
C SER A 222 -44.99 -11.70 41.90
N ASP A 223 -44.62 -10.97 42.96
CA ASP A 223 -45.36 -10.96 44.24
C ASP A 223 -46.79 -10.43 44.10
N ILE A 224 -46.99 -9.37 43.29
CA ILE A 224 -48.32 -8.84 42.98
C ILE A 224 -49.16 -9.86 42.21
N ALA A 225 -48.56 -10.56 41.24
CA ALA A 225 -49.26 -11.56 40.44
C ALA A 225 -49.65 -12.81 41.25
N HIS A 226 -48.92 -13.15 42.31
CA HIS A 226 -49.24 -14.28 43.19
C HIS A 226 -50.18 -13.92 44.34
N SER A 227 -50.45 -12.63 44.58
CA SER A 227 -51.32 -12.16 45.69
C SER A 227 -52.73 -11.74 45.25
N SER A 228 -53.04 -11.83 43.95
CA SER A 228 -54.38 -11.62 43.36
C SER A 228 -55.02 -12.94 42.96
#